data_AF-A0A944G1F4-F1
#
_entry.id   AF-A0A944G1F4-F1
#
_cell.length_a   1.000
_cell.length_b   1.000
_cell.length_c   1.000
_cell.angle_alpha   90.00
_cell.angle_beta   90.00
_cell.angle_gamma   90.00
#
_symmetry.space_group_name_H-M   'P 1'
#
loop_
_entity.id
_entity.type
_entity.pdbx_description
1 polymer ?
#
loop_
_entity_poly.entity_id
_entity_poly.type
_entity_poly.pdbx_seq_one_letter_code
_entity_poly.pdbx_strand_id
1 'polypeptide(L)'
;MEEILDIQWGLNLADNDEQLYRTLLEFYLSDNKFDVKELHRLIMISKDEAASYIHRVKGASRQIGAKAASSQGQLIEDILREKATGNLAPLINVFCGIYEKTLKAVNAYLGTEEN
;
A
#
# COMPACT_ATOMS: atom_id res chain seq x y z
N MET A 1 16.11 4.53 8.47
CA MET A 1 14.69 4.88 8.31
C MET A 1 14.35 4.49 6.89
N GLU A 2 13.46 3.53 6.65
CA GLU A 2 13.07 3.20 5.27
C GLU A 2 12.40 4.44 4.65
N GLU A 3 12.75 4.73 3.40
CA GLU A 3 12.09 5.77 2.62
C GLU A 3 10.62 5.37 2.39
N ILE A 4 9.70 6.34 2.46
CA ILE A 4 8.27 6.09 2.27
C ILE A 4 7.99 5.60 0.84
N LEU A 5 8.73 6.15 -0.13
CA LEU A 5 8.66 5.80 -1.55
C LEU A 5 10.09 5.70 -2.09
N ASP A 6 10.58 4.48 -2.29
CA ASP A 6 11.90 4.23 -2.89
C ASP A 6 11.78 4.35 -4.41
N ILE A 7 12.02 5.56 -4.93
CA ILE A 7 11.88 5.90 -6.34
C ILE A 7 12.82 5.07 -7.21
N GLN A 8 14.06 4.88 -6.77
CA GLN A 8 15.05 4.13 -7.54
C GLN A 8 14.63 2.68 -7.70
N TRP A 9 14.13 2.07 -6.63
CA TRP A 9 13.62 0.71 -6.72
C TRP A 9 12.32 0.62 -7.54
N GLY A 10 11.42 1.60 -7.42
CA GLY A 10 10.22 1.69 -8.25
C GLY A 10 10.53 1.81 -9.74
N LEU A 11 11.48 2.68 -10.11
CA LEU A 11 11.98 2.81 -11.49
C LEU A 11 12.61 1.51 -11.98
N ASN A 12 13.42 0.83 -11.15
CA ASN A 12 14.00 -0.45 -11.52
C ASN A 12 12.94 -1.54 -11.79
N LEU A 13 11.80 -1.53 -11.09
CA LEU A 13 10.67 -2.42 -11.39
C LEU A 13 9.96 -2.08 -12.71
N ALA A 14 10.06 -0.83 -13.15
CA ALA A 14 9.57 -0.36 -14.43
C ALA A 14 10.65 -0.41 -15.53
N ASP A 15 11.70 -1.24 -15.38
CA ASP A 15 12.83 -1.34 -16.31
C ASP A 15 13.51 0.01 -16.63
N ASN A 16 13.51 0.92 -15.63
CA ASN A 16 13.97 2.31 -15.73
C ASN A 16 13.18 3.18 -16.75
N ASP A 17 11.99 2.75 -17.15
CA ASP A 17 11.05 3.55 -17.92
C ASP A 17 10.27 4.49 -16.99
N GLU A 18 10.65 5.77 -17.02
CA GLU A 18 10.02 6.81 -16.22
C GLU A 18 8.53 7.01 -16.56
N GLN A 19 8.15 6.87 -17.83
CA GLN A 19 6.76 7.04 -18.25
C GLN A 19 5.90 5.90 -17.72
N LEU A 20 6.38 4.67 -17.80
CA LEU A 20 5.73 3.51 -17.21
C LEU A 20 5.63 3.66 -15.69
N TYR A 21 6.69 4.12 -15.02
CA TYR A 21 6.67 4.34 -13.58
C TYR A 21 5.65 5.41 -13.18
N ARG A 22 5.55 6.52 -13.90
CA ARG A 22 4.50 7.53 -13.71
C ARG A 22 3.10 6.93 -13.85
N THR A 23 2.87 6.09 -14.85
CA THR A 23 1.59 5.39 -15.03
C THR A 23 1.27 4.46 -13.85
N LEU A 24 2.25 3.73 -13.32
CA LEU A 24 2.06 2.89 -12.12
C LEU A 24 1.66 3.73 -10.89
N LEU A 25 2.28 4.90 -10.73
CA LEU A 25 1.96 5.85 -9.65
C LEU A 25 0.54 6.43 -9.81
N GLU A 26 0.13 6.80 -11.02
CA GLU A 26 -1.22 7.29 -11.32
C GLU A 26 -2.29 6.20 -11.06
N PHE A 27 -2.01 4.94 -11.43
CA PHE A 27 -2.88 3.80 -11.11
C PHE A 27 -2.95 3.53 -9.60
N TYR A 28 -1.86 3.75 -8.87
CA TYR A 28 -1.85 3.61 -7.41
C TYR A 28 -2.80 4.62 -6.73
N LEU A 29 -2.90 5.84 -7.26
CA LEU A 29 -3.79 6.88 -6.74
C LEU A 29 -5.27 6.64 -7.07
N SER A 30 -5.57 6.08 -8.26
CA SER A 30 -6.93 5.99 -8.79
C SER A 30 -7.60 4.65 -8.54
N ASP A 31 -6.95 3.54 -8.88
CA ASP A 31 -7.60 2.22 -9.02
C ASP A 31 -7.36 1.30 -7.81
N ASN A 32 -6.28 1.52 -7.05
CA ASN A 32 -5.92 0.75 -5.86
C ASN A 32 -6.07 1.53 -4.55
N LYS A 33 -7.09 2.39 -4.47
CA LYS A 33 -7.31 3.22 -3.29
C LYS A 33 -7.69 2.35 -2.09
N PHE A 34 -6.84 2.38 -1.07
CA PHE A 34 -7.13 1.74 0.21
C PHE A 34 -8.21 2.52 0.96
N ASP A 35 -9.21 1.80 1.45
CA ASP A 35 -10.24 2.30 2.35
C ASP A 35 -10.25 1.45 3.63
N VAL A 36 -9.93 2.09 4.75
CA VAL A 36 -9.92 1.45 6.07
C VAL A 36 -11.31 0.96 6.49
N LYS A 37 -12.38 1.65 6.08
CA LYS A 37 -13.75 1.23 6.40
C LYS A 37 -14.10 -0.06 5.68
N GLU A 38 -13.67 -0.19 4.43
CA GLU A 38 -13.86 -1.42 3.66
C GLU A 38 -13.07 -2.58 4.26
N LEU A 39 -11.80 -2.35 4.64
CA LEU A 39 -11.03 -3.39 5.33
C LEU A 39 -11.73 -3.84 6.63
N HIS A 40 -12.19 -2.92 7.48
CA HIS A 40 -12.91 -3.29 8.70
C HIS A 40 -14.22 -4.04 8.40
N ARG A 41 -14.98 -3.61 7.39
CA ARG A 41 -16.19 -4.31 6.94
C ARG A 41 -15.87 -5.74 6.54
N LEU A 42 -14.83 -5.95 5.72
CA LEU A 42 -14.40 -7.28 5.27
C LEU A 42 -13.94 -8.15 6.44
N ILE A 43 -13.19 -7.60 7.40
CA ILE A 43 -12.75 -8.35 8.60
C ILE A 43 -13.94 -8.92 9.38
N MET A 44 -15.05 -8.19 9.45
CA MET A 44 -16.27 -8.65 10.13
C MET A 44 -17.02 -9.75 9.37
N ILE A 45 -16.85 -9.82 8.04
CA ILE A 45 -17.58 -10.75 7.16
C ILE A 45 -16.75 -12.00 6.90
N SER A 46 -15.51 -11.82 6.43
CA SER A 46 -14.63 -12.90 6.00
C SER A 46 -13.16 -12.46 6.11
N LYS A 47 -12.41 -13.16 6.97
CA LYS A 47 -10.95 -12.97 7.07
C LYS A 47 -10.25 -13.20 5.73
N ASP A 48 -10.73 -14.14 4.91
CA ASP A 48 -10.14 -14.45 3.61
C ASP A 48 -10.35 -13.33 2.59
N GLU A 49 -11.52 -12.69 2.60
CA GLU A 49 -11.78 -11.52 1.75
C GLU A 49 -10.95 -10.32 2.20
N ALA A 50 -10.87 -10.09 3.51
CA ALA A 50 -10.00 -9.05 4.08
C ALA A 50 -8.52 -9.29 3.73
N ALA A 51 -8.05 -10.54 3.83
CA ALA A 51 -6.70 -10.94 3.46
C ALA A 51 -6.44 -10.69 1.97
N SER A 52 -7.41 -11.01 1.11
CA SER A 52 -7.31 -10.78 -0.34
C SER A 52 -7.34 -9.29 -0.69
N TYR A 53 -8.11 -8.49 0.06
CA TYR A 53 -8.12 -7.03 -0.07
C TYR A 53 -6.75 -6.43 0.27
N ILE A 54 -6.22 -6.71 1.46
CA ILE A 54 -4.91 -6.19 1.87
C ILE A 54 -3.77 -6.73 0.98
N HIS A 55 -3.89 -7.96 0.47
CA HIS A 55 -2.94 -8.56 -0.48
C HIS A 55 -2.81 -7.73 -1.77
N ARG A 56 -3.95 -7.27 -2.32
CA ARG A 56 -3.94 -6.41 -3.52
C ARG A 56 -3.30 -5.06 -3.21
N VAL A 57 -3.69 -4.43 -2.10
CA VAL A 57 -3.16 -3.12 -1.70
C VAL A 57 -1.65 -3.18 -1.46
N LYS A 58 -1.14 -4.15 -0.68
CA LYS A 58 0.30 -4.30 -0.46
C LYS A 58 1.07 -4.62 -1.75
N GLY A 59 0.42 -5.31 -2.68
CA GLY A 59 0.98 -5.66 -3.99
C GLY A 59 1.14 -4.42 -4.86
N ALA A 60 0.13 -3.56 -4.88
CA ALA A 60 0.20 -2.25 -5.53
C ALA A 60 1.29 -1.37 -4.89
N SER A 61 1.36 -1.31 -3.55
CA SER A 61 2.43 -0.57 -2.85
C SER A 61 3.82 -1.10 -3.20
N ARG A 62 3.96 -2.42 -3.35
CA ARG A 62 5.19 -3.06 -3.78
C ARG A 62 5.55 -2.71 -5.22
N GLN A 63 4.62 -2.45 -6.13
CA GLN A 63 5.00 -2.14 -7.51
C GLN A 63 5.58 -0.72 -7.67
N ILE A 64 5.30 0.17 -6.72
CA ILE A 64 5.74 1.57 -6.79
C ILE A 64 6.92 1.90 -5.86
N GLY A 65 7.48 0.95 -5.12
CA GLY A 65 8.54 1.25 -4.16
C GLY A 65 8.10 1.70 -2.78
N ALA A 66 6.82 1.59 -2.45
CA ALA A 66 6.31 1.84 -1.10
C ALA A 66 6.51 0.62 -0.19
N LYS A 67 7.79 0.31 0.09
CA LYS A 67 8.20 -0.90 0.85
C LYS A 67 7.59 -0.94 2.25
N ALA A 68 7.56 0.18 2.97
CA ALA A 68 6.97 0.25 4.30
C ALA A 68 5.46 -0.10 4.29
N ALA A 69 4.70 0.40 3.31
CA ALA A 69 3.29 0.05 3.15
C ALA A 69 3.14 -1.44 2.82
N SER A 70 3.96 -1.96 1.90
CA SER A 70 3.92 -3.38 1.54
C SER A 70 4.22 -4.30 2.73
N SER A 71 5.27 -4.00 3.49
CA SER A 71 5.69 -4.75 4.68
C SER A 71 4.63 -4.71 5.77
N GLN A 72 4.04 -3.55 6.04
CA GLN A 72 2.97 -3.43 7.04
C GLN A 72 1.69 -4.16 6.60
N GLY A 73 1.35 -4.12 5.31
CA GLY A 73 0.24 -4.87 4.75
C GLY A 73 0.45 -6.39 4.82
N GLN A 74 1.69 -6.85 4.67
CA GLN A 74 2.06 -8.26 4.88
C GLN A 74 1.77 -8.73 6.31
N LEU A 75 2.09 -7.93 7.34
CA LEU A 75 1.80 -8.28 8.73
C LEU A 75 0.29 -8.43 8.99
N ILE A 76 -0.51 -7.54 8.41
CA ILE A 76 -1.97 -7.61 8.47
C ILE A 76 -2.47 -8.88 7.76
N GLU A 77 -1.97 -9.16 6.56
CA GLU A 77 -2.35 -10.36 5.80
C GLU A 77 -1.99 -11.65 6.55
N ASP A 78 -0.82 -11.73 7.17
CA ASP A 78 -0.38 -12.93 7.88
C ASP A 78 -1.27 -13.24 9.09
N ILE A 79 -1.76 -12.22 9.80
CA ILE A 79 -2.73 -12.40 10.88
C ILE A 79 -4.10 -12.83 10.32
N LEU A 80 -4.57 -12.20 9.24
CA LEU A 80 -5.84 -12.55 8.62
C LEU A 80 -5.85 -13.97 8.05
N ARG A 81 -4.71 -14.44 7.52
CA ARG A 81 -4.50 -15.80 7.02
C ARG A 81 -4.04 -16.80 8.09
N GLU A 82 -4.05 -16.41 9.36
CA GLU A 82 -3.70 -17.27 10.50
C GLU A 82 -2.27 -17.85 10.43
N LYS A 83 -1.38 -17.19 9.68
CA LYS A 83 0.06 -17.50 9.63
C LYS A 83 0.83 -16.88 10.79
N ALA A 84 0.24 -15.88 11.44
CA ALA A 84 0.77 -15.21 12.61
C ALA A 84 -0.37 -14.85 13.58
N THR A 85 -0.02 -14.61 14.84
CA THR A 85 -0.94 -14.10 15.86
C THR A 85 -0.62 -12.64 16.16
N GLY A 86 -1.64 -11.79 16.32
CA GLY A 86 -1.45 -10.40 16.69
C GLY A 86 -2.74 -9.60 16.74
N ASN A 87 -2.63 -8.36 17.22
CA ASN A 87 -3.75 -7.43 17.24
C ASN A 87 -3.79 -6.62 15.93
N LEU A 88 -4.87 -6.77 15.17
CA LEU A 88 -5.05 -6.08 13.88
C LEU A 88 -5.20 -4.56 14.04
N ALA A 89 -5.91 -4.09 15.07
CA ALA A 89 -6.23 -2.67 15.22
C ALA A 89 -5.00 -1.73 15.21
N PRO A 90 -3.95 -1.95 16.02
CA PRO A 90 -2.75 -1.11 15.96
C PRO A 90 -2.00 -1.24 14.63
N LEU A 91 -1.99 -2.43 14.00
CA LEU A 91 -1.31 -2.63 12.72
C LEU A 91 -2.01 -1.89 11.58
N ILE A 92 -3.35 -1.90 11.58
CA ILE A 92 -4.17 -1.15 10.63
C ILE A 92 -3.95 0.35 10.81
N ASN A 93 -3.91 0.86 12.04
CA ASN A 93 -3.63 2.28 12.30
C ASN A 93 -2.24 2.70 11.77
N VAL A 94 -1.22 1.87 11.98
CA VAL A 94 0.12 2.11 11.43
C VAL A 94 0.09 2.08 9.90
N PHE A 95 -0.61 1.12 9.30
CA PHE A 95 -0.78 1.03 7.86
C PHE A 95 -1.43 2.29 7.27
N CYS A 96 -2.52 2.79 7.87
CA CYS A 96 -3.17 4.03 7.44
C CYS A 96 -2.18 5.21 7.41
N GLY A 97 -1.41 5.41 8.49
CA GLY A 97 -0.44 6.49 8.56
C GLY A 97 0.70 6.36 7.54
N ILE A 98 1.14 5.13 7.23
CA ILE A 98 2.13 4.89 6.17
C ILE A 98 1.51 5.14 4.79
N TYR A 99 0.28 4.68 4.57
CA TYR A 99 -0.43 4.84 3.29
C TYR A 99 -0.66 6.31 2.97
N GLU A 100 -1.10 7.13 3.93
CA GLU A 100 -1.25 8.58 3.76
C GLU A 100 0.07 9.27 3.39
N LYS A 101 1.17 8.91 4.06
CA LYS A 101 2.50 9.42 3.72
C LYS A 101 2.92 8.98 2.32
N THR A 102 2.57 7.76 1.92
CA THR A 102 2.83 7.23 0.58
C THR A 102 2.09 8.04 -0.47
N LEU A 103 0.79 8.29 -0.28
CA LEU A 103 0.00 9.12 -1.21
C LEU A 103 0.61 10.51 -1.39
N LYS A 104 1.05 11.15 -0.29
CA LYS A 104 1.73 12.45 -0.36
C LYS A 104 3.03 12.39 -1.15
N ALA A 105 3.85 11.37 -0.95
CA ALA A 105 5.09 11.17 -1.69
C ALA A 105 4.83 10.92 -3.19
N VAL A 106 3.79 10.14 -3.51
CA VAL A 106 3.38 9.88 -4.90
C VAL A 106 2.90 11.17 -5.59
N ASN A 107 2.04 11.95 -4.93
CA ASN A 107 1.57 13.24 -5.46
C ASN A 107 2.73 14.23 -5.68
N ALA A 108 3.66 14.30 -4.73
CA ALA A 108 4.85 15.14 -4.86
C ALA A 108 5.72 14.73 -6.05
N TYR A 109 5.89 13.42 -6.29
CA TYR A 109 6.63 12.92 -7.45
C TYR A 109 5.94 13.25 -8.78
N LEU A 110 4.60 13.10 -8.83
CA LEU A 110 3.83 13.37 -10.04
C LEU A 110 3.68 14.87 -10.35
N GLY A 111 4.09 15.75 -9.42
CA GLY A 111 3.92 17.20 -9.55
C GLY A 111 2.47 17.65 -9.39
N THR A 112 1.61 16.81 -8.81
CA THR A 112 0.22 17.13 -8.51
C THR A 112 0.14 17.61 -7.06
N GLU A 113 0.56 18.84 -6.81
CA GLU A 113 0.23 19.51 -5.55
C GLU A 113 -1.27 19.83 -5.56
N GLU A 114 -2.03 19.22 -4.63
CA GLU A 114 -3.38 19.67 -4.32
C GLU A 114 -3.29 21.13 -3.81
N ASN A 115 -3.72 22.08 -4.65
CA ASN A 115 -4.14 23.42 -4.21
C ASN A 115 -5.48 23.31 -3.46
#